data_AF-A0A520IN58-F1
#
_entry.id   AF-A0A520IN58-F1
#
_cell.length_a   1.000
_cell.length_b   1.000
_cell.length_c   1.000
_cell.angle_alpha   90.00
_cell.angle_beta   90.00
_cell.angle_gamma   90.00
#
_symmetry.space_group_name_H-M   'P 1'
#
loop_
_entity.id
_entity.type
_entity.pdbx_description
1 polymer ?
#
loop_
_entity_poly.entity_id
_entity_poly.type
_entity_poly.pdbx_seq_one_letter_code
_entity_poly.pdbx_strand_id
1 'polypeptide(L)'
;MFSQTAGSNTSMQEELQVEAQAGELSGDVDDDSYLLLVNEHRKQPLNLNYADEGGLLELRILTALQVEQFLAYRSVFGRLLNIYELQAVPGWDLETIRRIRPMVTVREHAELRQNIGKRQHQTHRLREPATTLSITN
;
A
#
# COMPACT_ATOMS: atom_id res chain seq x y z
N MET A 1 50.78 -51.41 15.58
CA MET A 1 49.37 -51.07 15.88
C MET A 1 49.22 -49.57 15.67
N PHE A 2 48.48 -49.17 14.64
CA PHE A 2 48.20 -47.78 14.28
C PHE A 2 46.95 -47.29 15.01
N SER A 3 46.98 -46.07 15.54
CA SER A 3 45.76 -45.29 15.79
C SER A 3 46.05 -43.84 15.43
N GLN A 4 45.40 -43.40 14.37
CA GLN A 4 45.45 -42.04 13.84
C GLN A 4 44.16 -41.35 14.28
N THR A 5 44.30 -40.33 15.12
CA THR A 5 43.21 -39.43 15.53
C THR A 5 42.78 -38.58 14.32
N ALA A 6 41.69 -38.98 13.68
CA ALA A 6 40.98 -38.19 12.69
C ALA A 6 39.76 -37.54 13.36
N GLY A 7 39.89 -36.27 13.75
CA GLY A 7 38.81 -35.51 14.35
C GLY A 7 38.97 -34.03 14.06
N SER A 8 38.87 -33.61 12.78
CA SER A 8 38.93 -32.19 12.42
C SER A 8 38.37 -31.87 11.02
N ASN A 9 37.29 -32.51 10.56
CA ASN A 9 36.68 -32.13 9.26
C ASN A 9 35.16 -31.90 9.30
N THR A 10 34.45 -32.27 10.37
CA THR A 10 32.99 -32.15 10.46
C THR A 10 32.52 -30.71 10.77
N SER A 11 33.30 -29.93 11.52
CA SER A 11 32.89 -28.60 11.99
C SER A 11 32.74 -27.56 10.88
N MET A 12 33.63 -27.58 9.87
CA MET A 12 33.56 -26.60 8.77
C MET A 12 32.35 -26.84 7.86
N GLN A 13 31.92 -28.10 7.70
CA GLN A 13 30.76 -28.45 6.89
C GLN A 13 29.45 -28.10 7.58
N GLU A 14 29.39 -28.25 8.90
CA GLU A 14 28.26 -27.80 9.72
C GLU A 14 28.15 -26.27 9.73
N GLU A 15 29.28 -25.55 9.84
CA GLU A 15 29.32 -24.09 9.83
C GLU A 15 28.89 -23.50 8.47
N LEU A 16 29.36 -24.07 7.36
CA LEU A 16 28.95 -23.72 6.00
C LEU A 16 27.45 -23.98 5.74
N GLN A 17 26.88 -25.02 6.35
CA GLN A 17 25.47 -25.35 6.22
C GLN A 17 24.57 -24.39 7.02
N VAL A 18 25.07 -23.89 8.15
CA VAL A 18 24.39 -22.84 8.95
C VAL A 18 24.43 -21.50 8.23
N GLU A 19 25.53 -21.12 7.59
CA GLU A 19 25.60 -19.90 6.77
C GLU A 19 24.69 -19.95 5.53
N ALA A 20 24.64 -21.08 4.83
CA ALA A 20 23.77 -21.26 3.67
C ALA A 20 22.29 -21.11 4.03
N GLN A 21 21.88 -21.58 5.22
CA GLN A 21 20.50 -21.46 5.71
C GLN A 21 20.19 -20.07 6.28
N ALA A 22 21.17 -19.37 6.85
CA ALA A 22 21.00 -18.01 7.35
C ALA A 22 20.89 -16.96 6.22
N GLY A 23 21.51 -17.22 5.06
CA GLY A 23 21.42 -16.37 3.88
C GLY A 23 20.05 -16.37 3.19
N GLU A 24 19.25 -17.43 3.33
CA GLU A 24 17.92 -17.55 2.69
C GLU A 24 16.77 -16.91 3.50
N LEU A 25 16.99 -16.58 4.78
CA LEU A 25 15.96 -16.01 5.66
C LEU A 25 16.04 -14.49 5.83
N SER A 26 17.00 -13.85 5.16
CA SER A 26 17.05 -12.40 5.07
C SER A 26 16.07 -11.98 3.98
N GLY A 27 14.83 -11.67 4.38
CA GLY A 27 13.77 -11.12 3.53
C GLY A 27 14.09 -9.71 3.02
N ASP A 28 15.31 -9.51 2.51
CA ASP A 28 15.66 -8.37 1.68
C ASP A 28 15.05 -8.65 0.31
N VAL A 29 13.77 -8.28 0.19
CA VAL A 29 13.16 -8.05 -1.12
C VAL A 29 14.13 -7.14 -1.85
N ASP A 30 14.84 -7.68 -2.84
CA ASP A 30 15.83 -6.99 -3.67
C ASP A 30 15.41 -5.52 -3.82
N ASP A 31 16.25 -4.57 -3.37
CA ASP A 31 15.85 -3.16 -3.17
C ASP A 31 15.18 -2.58 -4.43
N ASP A 32 15.65 -3.02 -5.61
CA ASP A 32 15.06 -2.73 -6.92
C ASP A 32 13.61 -3.26 -7.06
N SER A 33 13.35 -4.50 -6.65
CA SER A 33 12.02 -5.11 -6.70
C SER A 33 11.02 -4.43 -5.75
N TYR A 34 11.47 -4.01 -4.55
CA TYR A 34 10.65 -3.21 -3.64
C TYR A 34 10.34 -1.83 -4.23
N LEU A 35 11.34 -1.14 -4.78
CA LEU A 35 11.16 0.18 -5.41
C LEU A 35 10.19 0.11 -6.59
N LEU A 36 10.28 -0.92 -7.44
CA LEU A 36 9.34 -1.14 -8.54
C LEU A 36 7.91 -1.32 -8.05
N LEU A 37 7.72 -2.18 -7.04
CA LEU A 37 6.41 -2.43 -6.42
C LEU A 37 5.81 -1.14 -5.83
N VAL A 38 6.61 -0.39 -5.06
CA VAL A 38 6.16 0.89 -4.51
C VAL A 38 5.77 1.86 -5.62
N ASN A 39 6.52 1.95 -6.72
CA ASN A 39 6.22 2.84 -7.83
C ASN A 39 4.95 2.44 -8.61
N GLU A 40 4.64 1.15 -8.70
CA GLU A 40 3.40 0.64 -9.27
C GLU A 40 2.20 1.10 -8.43
N HIS A 41 2.21 0.82 -7.14
CA HIS A 41 1.13 1.18 -6.23
C HIS A 41 1.03 2.69 -5.96
N ARG A 42 2.11 3.47 -6.10
CA ARG A 42 2.05 4.94 -5.98
C ARG A 42 1.15 5.60 -7.01
N LYS A 43 0.98 4.98 -8.20
CA LYS A 43 0.08 5.51 -9.24
C LYS A 43 -1.38 5.23 -8.91
N GLN A 44 -1.65 4.09 -8.28
CA GLN A 44 -2.99 3.64 -7.88
C GLN A 44 -2.90 2.98 -6.50
N PRO A 45 -2.88 3.78 -5.42
CA PRO A 45 -2.73 3.24 -4.07
C PRO A 45 -3.97 2.44 -3.68
N LEU A 46 -3.76 1.32 -3.01
CA LEU A 46 -4.83 0.44 -2.55
C LEU A 46 -5.67 1.15 -1.47
N ASN A 47 -6.98 1.22 -1.67
CA ASN A 47 -7.87 1.79 -0.66
C ASN A 47 -8.18 0.75 0.43
N LEU A 48 -7.65 0.95 1.63
CA LEU A 48 -7.79 0.05 2.77
C LEU A 48 -9.24 -0.12 3.26
N ASN A 49 -10.12 0.85 2.98
CA ASN A 49 -11.54 0.73 3.31
C ASN A 49 -12.31 -0.25 2.40
N TYR A 50 -11.77 -0.52 1.20
CA TYR A 50 -12.41 -1.36 0.20
C TYR A 50 -11.56 -2.57 -0.23
N ALA A 51 -10.31 -2.65 0.21
CA ALA A 51 -9.40 -3.73 -0.11
C ALA A 51 -9.93 -5.08 0.38
N ASP A 52 -9.77 -6.11 -0.44
CA ASP A 52 -9.97 -7.50 -0.05
C ASP A 52 -8.64 -8.15 0.34
N GLU A 53 -8.70 -9.43 0.71
CA GLU A 53 -7.51 -10.21 1.07
C GLU A 53 -6.49 -10.23 -0.07
N GLY A 54 -6.94 -10.41 -1.31
CA GLY A 54 -6.09 -10.45 -2.49
C GLY A 54 -5.31 -9.15 -2.68
N GLY A 55 -5.99 -8.00 -2.68
CA GLY A 55 -5.34 -6.70 -2.83
C GLY A 55 -4.36 -6.39 -1.70
N LEU A 56 -4.61 -6.87 -0.48
CA LEU A 56 -3.66 -6.71 0.63
C LEU A 56 -2.43 -7.59 0.47
N LEU A 57 -2.58 -8.82 -0.04
CA LEU A 57 -1.47 -9.73 -0.33
C LEU A 57 -0.62 -9.26 -1.53
N GLU A 58 -1.22 -8.56 -2.49
CA GLU A 58 -0.51 -7.92 -3.61
C GLU A 58 0.51 -6.87 -3.15
N LEU A 59 0.37 -6.32 -1.95
CA LEU A 59 1.38 -5.43 -1.37
C LEU A 59 2.71 -6.15 -1.09
N ARG A 60 2.72 -7.49 -1.03
CA ARG A 60 3.90 -8.36 -0.77
C ARG A 60 4.74 -8.01 0.47
N ILE A 61 4.20 -7.16 1.35
CA ILE A 61 4.80 -6.75 2.62
C ILE A 61 4.09 -7.44 3.79
N LEU A 62 2.79 -7.71 3.64
CA LEU A 62 1.96 -8.27 4.70
C LEU A 62 1.94 -9.79 4.62
N THR A 63 2.03 -10.43 5.79
CA THR A 63 1.77 -11.87 5.93
C THR A 63 0.28 -12.17 5.91
N ALA A 64 -0.11 -13.40 5.58
CA ALA A 64 -1.52 -13.83 5.60
C ALA A 64 -2.19 -13.56 6.96
N LEU A 65 -1.48 -13.80 8.07
CA LEU A 65 -1.98 -13.51 9.41
C LEU A 65 -2.24 -12.01 9.63
N GLN A 66 -1.32 -11.14 9.20
CA GLN A 66 -1.49 -9.69 9.29
C GLN A 66 -2.66 -9.19 8.45
N VAL A 67 -2.91 -9.81 7.29
CA VAL A 67 -4.07 -9.52 6.44
C VAL A 67 -5.37 -9.92 7.13
N GLU A 68 -5.43 -11.13 7.69
CA GLU A 68 -6.58 -11.61 8.46
C GLU A 68 -6.89 -10.69 9.64
N GLN A 69 -5.86 -10.31 10.42
CA GLN A 69 -5.98 -9.40 11.55
C GLN A 69 -6.53 -8.03 11.14
N PHE A 70 -6.07 -7.50 9.99
CA PHE A 70 -6.58 -6.25 9.45
C PHE A 70 -8.05 -6.35 9.03
N LEU A 71 -8.43 -7.42 8.31
CA LEU A 71 -9.80 -7.64 7.87
C LEU A 71 -10.75 -7.82 9.06
N ALA A 72 -10.31 -8.54 10.10
CA ALA A 72 -11.03 -8.67 11.36
C ALA A 72 -11.17 -7.34 12.09
N TYR A 73 -10.11 -6.54 12.15
CA TYR A 73 -10.18 -5.19 12.73
C TYR A 73 -11.22 -4.33 11.98
N ARG A 74 -11.17 -4.30 10.65
CA ARG A 74 -12.11 -3.52 9.83
C ARG A 74 -13.55 -4.02 9.94
N SER A 75 -13.77 -5.32 10.12
CA SER A 75 -15.13 -5.87 10.28
C SER A 75 -15.76 -5.48 11.62
N VAL A 76 -14.96 -5.35 12.67
CA VAL A 76 -15.42 -4.96 14.01
C VAL A 76 -15.61 -3.44 14.15
N PHE A 77 -14.64 -2.65 13.69
CA PHE A 77 -14.63 -1.19 13.88
C PHE A 77 -15.20 -0.40 12.70
N GLY A 78 -15.41 -1.04 11.56
CA GLY A 78 -15.89 -0.40 10.34
C GLY A 78 -14.77 0.26 9.54
N ARG A 79 -15.13 1.31 8.79
CA ARG A 79 -14.20 2.04 7.91
C ARG A 79 -13.22 2.87 8.73
N LEU A 80 -11.95 2.81 8.33
CA LEU A 80 -10.88 3.69 8.81
C LEU A 80 -11.20 5.14 8.44
N LEU A 81 -11.04 6.05 9.39
CA LEU A 81 -11.16 7.50 9.21
C LEU A 81 -9.79 8.13 8.91
N ASN A 82 -8.74 7.55 9.48
CA ASN A 82 -7.37 8.02 9.35
C ASN A 82 -6.39 6.84 9.20
N ILE A 83 -5.32 7.06 8.42
CA ILE A 83 -4.25 6.06 8.20
C ILE A 83 -3.52 5.68 9.50
N TYR A 84 -3.52 6.54 10.51
CA TYR A 84 -2.86 6.25 11.79
C TYR A 84 -3.60 5.21 12.64
N GLU A 85 -4.86 4.89 12.33
CA GLU A 85 -5.61 3.81 12.99
C GLU A 85 -4.98 2.43 12.78
N LEU A 86 -4.12 2.28 11.76
CA LEU A 86 -3.35 1.06 11.53
C LEU A 86 -2.48 0.66 12.72
N GLN A 87 -2.11 1.59 13.59
CA GLN A 87 -1.37 1.30 14.83
C GLN A 87 -2.20 0.51 15.85
N ALA A 88 -3.53 0.47 15.71
CA ALA A 88 -4.40 -0.31 16.56
C ALA A 88 -4.63 -1.74 16.03
N VAL A 89 -4.14 -2.06 14.83
CA VAL A 89 -4.28 -3.39 14.23
C VAL A 89 -3.30 -4.35 14.93
N PRO A 90 -3.78 -5.45 15.55
CA PRO A 90 -2.92 -6.42 16.18
C PRO A 90 -1.90 -7.00 15.19
N GLY A 91 -0.66 -7.21 15.63
CA GLY A 91 0.40 -7.79 14.78
C GLY A 91 1.03 -6.84 13.76
N TRP A 92 0.60 -5.57 13.72
CA TRP A 92 1.21 -4.54 12.88
C TRP A 92 2.18 -3.69 13.70
N ASP A 93 3.43 -3.62 13.25
CA ASP A 93 4.44 -2.76 13.85
C ASP A 93 4.64 -1.47 13.04
N LEU A 94 5.40 -0.54 13.63
CA LEU A 94 5.69 0.75 13.00
C LEU A 94 6.49 0.61 11.69
N GLU A 95 7.29 -0.45 11.55
CA GLU A 95 8.07 -0.69 10.34
C GLU A 95 7.16 -1.11 9.19
N THR A 96 6.31 -2.10 9.41
CA THR A 96 5.28 -2.58 8.50
C THR A 96 4.41 -1.42 8.02
N ILE A 97 3.90 -0.61 8.96
CA ILE A 97 3.07 0.56 8.63
C ILE A 97 3.85 1.56 7.76
N ARG A 98 5.13 1.80 8.05
CA ARG A 98 5.97 2.71 7.23
C ARG A 98 6.19 2.17 5.81
N ARG A 99 6.41 0.86 5.67
CA ARG A 99 6.65 0.20 4.38
C ARG A 99 5.41 0.23 3.48
N ILE A 100 4.21 -0.02 4.02
CA ILE A 100 2.97 -0.01 3.21
C ILE A 100 2.43 1.40 2.94
N ARG A 101 2.74 2.39 3.79
CA ARG A 101 2.20 3.76 3.70
C ARG A 101 2.26 4.41 2.30
N PRO A 102 3.34 4.28 1.50
CA PRO A 102 3.37 4.85 0.15
C PRO A 102 2.45 4.14 -0.86
N MET A 103 1.94 2.96 -0.54
CA MET A 103 1.18 2.08 -1.44
C MET A 103 -0.33 2.04 -1.14
N VAL A 104 -0.77 2.69 -0.05
CA VAL A 104 -2.14 2.56 0.46
C VAL A 104 -2.79 3.93 0.73
N THR A 105 -4.13 3.96 0.70
CA THR A 105 -4.94 5.12 1.06
C THR A 105 -6.13 4.72 1.94
N VAL A 106 -6.59 5.66 2.76
CA VAL A 106 -7.82 5.53 3.57
C VAL A 106 -8.92 6.47 3.05
N ARG A 107 -8.54 7.54 2.36
CA ARG A 107 -9.50 8.49 1.81
C ARG A 107 -10.00 7.98 0.48
N GLU A 108 -11.31 8.11 0.27
CA GLU A 108 -11.83 8.16 -1.10
C GLU A 108 -11.08 9.28 -1.83
N HIS A 109 -10.52 8.95 -2.99
CA HIS A 109 -10.19 9.98 -3.97
C HIS A 109 -11.51 10.61 -4.38
N ALA A 110 -11.99 11.58 -3.59
CA ALA A 110 -13.04 12.48 -4.04
C ALA A 110 -12.54 13.01 -5.39
N GLU A 111 -13.36 12.82 -6.42
CA GLU A 111 -13.08 13.13 -7.83
C GLU A 111 -12.91 14.64 -8.05
N LEU A 112 -11.97 15.27 -7.34
CA LEU A 112 -11.73 16.70 -7.33
C LEU A 112 -11.32 17.20 -8.72
N ARG A 113 -10.84 16.29 -9.59
CA ARG A 113 -10.47 16.62 -10.97
C ARG A 113 -11.67 16.72 -11.93
N GLN A 114 -12.77 16.00 -11.70
CA GLN A 114 -13.88 15.96 -12.67
C GLN A 114 -14.79 17.21 -12.58
N ASN A 115 -14.79 17.90 -11.44
CA ASN A 115 -15.73 18.99 -11.17
C ASN A 115 -15.15 20.40 -11.39
N ILE A 116 -13.83 20.54 -11.51
CA ILE A 116 -13.18 21.85 -11.72
C ILE A 116 -13.32 22.29 -13.19
N GLY A 117 -13.29 21.36 -14.14
CA GLY A 117 -13.44 21.66 -15.58
C GLY A 117 -14.87 22.00 -16.03
N LYS A 118 -15.89 21.53 -15.29
CA LYS A 118 -17.30 21.69 -15.68
C LYS A 118 -17.93 23.01 -15.22
N ARG A 119 -17.25 23.79 -14.37
CA ARG A 119 -17.80 25.05 -13.82
C ARG A 119 -17.59 26.28 -14.72
N GLN A 120 -16.68 26.21 -15.69
CA GLN A 120 -16.36 27.37 -16.55
C GLN A 120 -17.30 27.56 -17.75
N HIS A 121 -18.20 26.61 -18.04
CA HIS A 121 -19.07 26.69 -19.22
C HIS A 121 -20.50 27.20 -18.92
N GLN A 122 -20.89 27.37 -17.65
CA GLN A 122 -22.25 27.81 -17.29
C GLN A 122 -22.40 29.34 -17.18
N THR A 123 -21.32 30.12 -17.18
CA THR A 123 -21.38 31.58 -16.96
C THR A 123 -21.68 32.42 -18.22
N HIS A 124 -21.78 31.82 -19.41
CA HIS A 124 -21.95 32.60 -20.66
C HIS A 124 -23.40 32.62 -21.22
N ARG A 125 -24.42 32.10 -20.54
CA ARG A 125 -25.81 32.09 -21.08
C ARG A 125 -26.83 32.90 -20.29
N LEU A 126 -26.44 34.02 -19.68
CA LEU A 126 -27.40 34.97 -19.10
C LEU A 126 -27.01 36.43 -19.43
N ARG A 127 -27.11 36.79 -20.70
CA ARG A 127 -27.30 38.19 -21.09
C ARG A 127 -28.40 38.24 -22.15
N GLU A 128 -29.63 38.45 -21.68
CA GLU A 128 -30.80 38.63 -22.53
C GLU A 128 -30.67 39.86 -23.44
N PRO A 129 -31.35 39.88 -24.60
CA PRO A 129 -31.26 40.95 -25.58
C PRO A 129 -31.88 42.25 -25.05
N ALA A 130 -31.15 43.36 -25.20
CA ALA A 130 -31.68 44.70 -24.94
C ALA A 130 -32.90 44.94 -25.84
N THR A 131 -34.06 45.04 -25.20
CA THR A 131 -35.28 45.55 -25.79
C THR A 131 -35.05 47.03 -26.09
N THR A 132 -34.83 47.38 -27.37
CA THR A 132 -34.92 48.78 -27.80
C THR A 132 -36.26 48.97 -28.52
N LEU A 133 -37.19 49.49 -27.73
CA LEU A 133 -38.40 50.22 -28.09
C LEU A 133 -38.39 50.81 -29.52
N SER A 134 -39.23 50.26 -30.41
CA SER A 134 -39.78 51.03 -31.53
C SER A 134 -40.89 51.92 -31.01
N ILE A 135 -40.60 53.21 -30.81
CA ILE A 135 -41.63 54.22 -30.63
C ILE A 135 -42.11 54.64 -32.01
N THR A 136 -43.38 54.35 -32.28
CA THR A 136 -44.17 54.89 -33.39
C THR A 136 -44.38 56.39 -33.18
N ASN A 137 -43.95 57.22 -34.14
CA ASN A 137 -44.80 58.23 -34.81
C ASN A 137 -44.08 58.80 -36.04
#